data_AF-A0A816APH6-F1
#
_entry.id   AF-A0A816APH6-F1
#
_cell.length_a   1.000
_cell.length_b   1.000
_cell.length_c   1.000
_cell.angle_alpha   90.00
_cell.angle_beta   90.00
_cell.angle_gamma   90.00
#
_symmetry.space_group_name_H-M   'P 1'
#
loop_
_entity.id
_entity.type
_entity.pdbx_description
1 polymer ?
#
loop_
_entity_poly.entity_id
_entity_poly.type
_entity_poly.pdbx_seq_one_letter_code
_entity_poly.pdbx_strand_id
1 'polypeptide(L)'
;MLLIVYVRLEEFSSRQEAIITAINANHNFNSHHKLRDQFNNQKFSSTNCSCHIFLHPTQDSTTQCLELHFGLNETISNVFCPILRNDQEYYEWVVIQNRRTNSISFNRSWIEYRRGFGNSLNQTDFWIGNENLHWLTNNYQCRLKIELTDWYNETRIATYELFRISNQRDEYRLQIGEYNGTMEPYNKADSKLFYTKNKKI
;
A
#
# COMPACT_ATOMS: atom_id res chain seq x y z
N MET A 1 -1.17 11.29 20.83
CA MET A 1 -0.57 11.50 19.50
C MET A 1 -0.73 10.24 18.69
N LEU A 2 -1.38 10.35 17.54
CA LEU A 2 -1.64 9.29 16.57
C LEU A 2 -0.90 9.65 15.27
N LEU A 3 -0.22 8.69 14.67
CA LEU A 3 0.43 8.83 13.37
C LEU A 3 0.02 7.67 12.46
N ILE A 4 -0.61 7.99 11.34
CA ILE A 4 -0.99 7.01 10.32
C ILE A 4 -0.37 7.43 8.99
N VAL A 5 0.23 6.48 8.29
CA VAL A 5 0.86 6.69 6.99
C VAL A 5 0.19 5.79 5.97
N TYR A 6 -0.21 6.40 4.86
CA TYR A 6 -0.96 5.78 3.79
C TYR A 6 -0.21 5.89 2.47
N VAL A 7 -0.40 4.91 1.61
CA VAL A 7 0.02 4.93 0.22
C VAL A 7 -1.18 4.69 -0.69
N ARG A 8 -1.29 5.48 -1.77
CA ARG A 8 -2.29 5.28 -2.83
C ARG A 8 -1.59 4.94 -4.13
N LEU A 9 -2.18 4.04 -4.91
CA LEU A 9 -1.69 3.66 -6.23
C LEU A 9 -2.46 4.45 -7.29
N GLU A 10 -1.75 5.18 -8.17
CA GLU A 10 -2.37 6.08 -9.15
C GLU A 10 -2.74 5.40 -10.48
N GLU A 11 -1.97 4.41 -10.92
CA GLU A 11 -1.98 3.96 -12.32
C GLU A 11 -2.79 2.67 -12.59
N PHE A 12 -3.56 2.16 -11.63
CA PHE A 12 -4.25 0.88 -11.83
C PHE A 12 -5.45 0.98 -12.79
N SER A 13 -6.16 2.12 -12.82
CA SER A 13 -7.34 2.33 -13.67
C SER A 13 -7.01 2.34 -15.18
N SER A 14 -6.00 3.13 -15.60
CA SER A 14 -5.67 3.31 -17.02
C SER A 14 -4.99 2.09 -17.65
N ARG A 15 -4.18 1.33 -16.87
CA ARG A 15 -3.62 0.05 -17.35
C ARG A 15 -4.70 -1.01 -17.52
N GLN A 16 -5.76 -1.01 -16.72
CA GLN A 16 -6.90 -1.91 -16.93
C GLN A 16 -7.70 -1.55 -18.18
N GLU A 17 -7.97 -0.26 -18.42
CA GLU A 17 -8.57 0.15 -19.69
C GLU A 17 -7.72 -0.27 -20.88
N ALA A 18 -6.40 -0.12 -20.81
CA ALA A 18 -5.50 -0.57 -21.88
C ALA A 18 -5.48 -2.09 -22.06
N ILE A 19 -5.49 -2.88 -20.98
CA ILE A 19 -5.53 -4.35 -21.03
C ILE A 19 -6.89 -4.85 -21.53
N ILE A 20 -8.00 -4.30 -21.02
CA ILE A 20 -9.36 -4.61 -21.45
C ILE A 20 -9.54 -4.21 -22.92
N THR A 21 -9.05 -3.04 -23.31
CA THR A 21 -9.06 -2.58 -24.72
C THR A 21 -8.18 -3.47 -25.60
N ALA A 22 -7.00 -3.89 -25.14
CA ALA A 22 -6.13 -4.82 -25.88
C ALA A 22 -6.73 -6.23 -26.02
N ILE A 23 -7.43 -6.71 -24.99
CA ILE A 23 -8.17 -7.98 -25.01
C ILE A 23 -9.36 -7.89 -25.97
N ASN A 24 -10.11 -6.79 -25.94
CA ASN A 24 -11.25 -6.55 -26.83
C ASN A 24 -10.84 -6.23 -28.27
N ALA A 25 -9.64 -5.68 -28.48
CA ALA A 25 -9.10 -5.40 -29.82
C ALA A 25 -8.54 -6.66 -30.51
N ASN A 26 -8.13 -7.69 -29.76
CA ASN A 26 -7.60 -8.95 -30.29
C ASN A 26 -8.67 -10.06 -30.35
N HIS A 27 -9.67 -9.87 -31.22
CA HIS A 27 -10.74 -10.84 -31.44
C HIS A 27 -10.37 -12.07 -32.28
N ASN A 28 -9.09 -12.43 -32.43
CA ASN A 28 -8.73 -13.52 -33.35
C ASN A 28 -7.47 -14.33 -32.99
N PHE A 29 -7.38 -14.93 -31.80
CA PHE A 29 -6.49 -16.08 -31.59
C PHE A 29 -7.07 -17.08 -30.56
N ASN A 30 -7.62 -18.18 -31.08
CA ASN A 30 -8.21 -19.30 -30.34
C ASN A 30 -7.23 -20.09 -29.44
N SER A 31 -6.01 -19.61 -29.20
CA SER A 31 -5.04 -20.21 -28.28
C SER A 31 -5.20 -19.73 -26.83
N HIS A 32 -5.92 -18.63 -26.59
CA HIS A 32 -6.11 -18.04 -25.27
C HIS A 32 -7.33 -18.55 -24.50
N HIS A 33 -8.12 -19.49 -25.05
CA HIS A 33 -9.27 -20.05 -24.33
C HIS A 33 -8.85 -20.67 -22.99
N LYS A 34 -7.66 -21.31 -22.91
CA LYS A 34 -7.10 -21.81 -21.64
C LYS A 34 -6.70 -20.72 -20.64
N LEU A 35 -6.18 -19.58 -21.10
CA LEU A 35 -5.81 -18.46 -20.22
C LEU A 35 -7.06 -17.70 -19.76
N ARG A 36 -8.03 -17.51 -20.65
CA ARG A 36 -9.34 -16.95 -20.34
C ARG A 36 -10.11 -17.84 -19.37
N ASP A 37 -10.04 -19.16 -19.54
CA ASP A 37 -10.63 -20.12 -18.61
C ASP A 37 -9.82 -20.25 -17.32
N GLN A 38 -8.50 -20.05 -17.30
CA GLN A 38 -7.73 -19.99 -16.06
C GLN A 38 -8.06 -18.72 -15.25
N PHE A 39 -8.21 -17.57 -15.90
CA PHE A 39 -8.64 -16.33 -15.26
C PHE A 39 -10.12 -16.34 -14.86
N ASN A 40 -11.01 -16.94 -15.66
CA ASN A 40 -12.46 -16.98 -15.38
C ASN A 40 -12.89 -18.18 -14.50
N ASN A 41 -12.19 -19.32 -14.55
CA ASN A 41 -12.47 -20.49 -13.69
C ASN A 41 -11.61 -20.52 -12.42
N GLN A 42 -10.67 -19.60 -12.24
CA GLN A 42 -10.30 -19.20 -10.89
C GLN A 42 -11.49 -18.43 -10.31
N LYS A 43 -12.45 -19.21 -9.78
CA LYS A 43 -13.14 -18.78 -8.56
C LYS A 43 -12.03 -18.49 -7.55
N PHE A 44 -11.52 -17.26 -7.55
CA PHE A 44 -10.85 -16.72 -6.39
C PHE A 44 -11.89 -16.82 -5.29
N SER A 45 -11.68 -17.84 -4.46
CA SER A 45 -12.52 -18.15 -3.32
C SER A 45 -12.87 -16.86 -2.62
N SER A 46 -14.14 -16.72 -2.27
CA SER A 46 -14.81 -15.53 -1.76
C SER A 46 -14.28 -15.03 -0.40
N THR A 47 -12.96 -14.89 -0.20
CA THR A 47 -12.37 -14.54 1.09
C THR A 47 -11.19 -13.57 1.04
N ASN A 48 -10.71 -13.10 -0.12
CA ASN A 48 -9.50 -12.27 -0.14
C ASN A 48 -9.78 -10.83 -0.58
N CYS A 49 -9.99 -10.01 0.44
CA CYS A 49 -10.18 -8.58 0.42
C CYS A 49 -9.06 -7.86 -0.33
N SER A 50 -9.42 -7.13 -1.38
CA SER A 50 -8.51 -6.35 -2.19
C SER A 50 -8.71 -4.87 -1.91
N CYS A 51 -7.64 -4.13 -1.63
CA CYS A 51 -7.67 -2.66 -1.64
C CYS A 51 -7.72 -2.22 -3.11
N HIS A 52 -8.87 -2.44 -3.72
CA HIS A 52 -9.23 -2.21 -5.11
C HIS A 52 -8.22 -2.69 -6.17
N ILE A 53 -7.97 -4.01 -6.23
CA ILE A 53 -7.36 -4.71 -7.39
C ILE A 53 -8.37 -5.62 -8.11
N PHE A 54 -9.49 -6.01 -7.48
CA PHE A 54 -10.55 -6.81 -8.14
C PHE A 54 -11.97 -6.33 -7.79
N LEU A 55 -12.86 -6.45 -8.78
CA LEU A 55 -14.22 -5.93 -8.85
C LEU A 55 -15.18 -6.47 -7.77
N HIS A 56 -16.18 -5.62 -7.52
CA HIS A 56 -17.46 -5.77 -6.82
C HIS A 56 -17.50 -5.52 -5.30
N PRO A 57 -18.43 -4.66 -4.85
CA PRO A 57 -18.69 -4.41 -3.44
C PRO A 57 -19.25 -5.69 -2.82
N THR A 58 -18.50 -6.32 -1.92
CA THR A 58 -19.07 -7.34 -1.05
C THR A 58 -19.94 -6.63 -0.01
N GLN A 59 -21.15 -7.14 0.23
CA GLN A 59 -22.08 -6.65 1.24
C GLN A 59 -21.63 -7.00 2.68
N ASP A 60 -20.32 -7.09 2.94
CA ASP A 60 -19.81 -7.33 4.27
C ASP A 60 -19.16 -6.06 4.83
N SER A 61 -19.85 -5.47 5.80
CA SER A 61 -19.55 -4.19 6.44
C SER A 61 -18.31 -4.21 7.36
N THR A 62 -17.51 -5.27 7.31
CA THR A 62 -16.44 -5.58 8.27
C THR A 62 -15.07 -5.86 7.64
N THR A 63 -14.96 -5.76 6.32
CA THR A 63 -13.85 -6.31 5.53
C THR A 63 -12.50 -5.59 5.79
N GLN A 64 -11.71 -6.12 6.73
CA GLN A 64 -10.26 -5.87 6.87
C GLN A 64 -9.55 -6.46 5.65
N CYS A 65 -8.68 -5.71 4.98
CA CYS A 65 -7.92 -6.30 3.87
C CYS A 65 -6.93 -7.36 4.41
N LEU A 66 -6.90 -8.55 3.80
CA LEU A 66 -6.05 -9.65 4.28
C LEU A 66 -4.80 -9.78 3.41
N GLU A 67 -4.91 -9.59 2.09
CA GLU A 67 -3.79 -9.76 1.15
C GLU A 67 -3.92 -8.82 -0.05
N LEU A 68 -2.85 -8.12 -0.41
CA LEU A 68 -2.73 -7.48 -1.72
C LEU A 68 -2.07 -8.46 -2.68
N HIS A 69 -2.82 -8.95 -3.66
CA HIS A 69 -2.32 -9.78 -4.74
C HIS A 69 -1.91 -8.88 -5.90
N PHE A 70 -0.71 -9.08 -6.44
CA PHE A 70 -0.36 -8.47 -7.71
C PHE A 70 0.48 -9.43 -8.57
N GLY A 71 0.01 -9.65 -9.79
CA GLY A 71 0.46 -10.77 -10.61
C GLY A 71 -0.07 -12.12 -10.11
N LEU A 72 0.40 -13.21 -10.71
CA LEU A 72 -0.12 -14.56 -10.46
C LEU A 72 0.43 -15.22 -9.18
N ASN A 73 1.55 -14.74 -8.61
CA ASN A 73 2.26 -15.41 -7.52
C ASN A 73 2.83 -14.49 -6.42
N GLU A 74 2.52 -13.18 -6.41
CA GLU A 74 3.10 -12.23 -5.45
C GLU A 74 2.02 -11.60 -4.59
N THR A 75 2.17 -11.71 -3.27
CA THR A 75 1.19 -11.23 -2.29
C THR A 75 1.87 -10.49 -1.15
N ILE A 76 1.25 -9.38 -0.72
CA ILE A 76 1.56 -8.73 0.56
C ILE A 76 0.41 -9.09 1.50
N SER A 77 0.67 -9.94 2.49
CA SER A 77 -0.33 -10.30 3.50
C SER A 77 -0.40 -9.24 4.62
N ASN A 78 -1.50 -9.24 5.37
CA ASN A 78 -1.80 -8.34 6.48
C ASN A 78 -1.80 -6.87 6.05
N VAL A 79 -2.67 -6.51 5.10
CA VAL A 79 -2.76 -5.14 4.59
C VAL A 79 -3.97 -4.45 5.16
N PHE A 80 -3.80 -3.34 5.87
CA PHE A 80 -4.94 -2.59 6.40
C PHE A 80 -5.40 -1.51 5.43
N CYS A 81 -6.68 -1.54 5.05
CA CYS A 81 -7.33 -0.56 4.18
C CYS A 81 -8.59 -0.05 4.90
N PRO A 82 -8.66 1.25 5.25
CA PRO A 82 -9.72 1.78 6.09
C PRO A 82 -11.02 1.94 5.29
N ILE A 83 -12.10 1.31 5.75
CA ILE A 83 -13.45 1.57 5.24
C ILE A 83 -14.06 2.70 6.06
N LEU A 84 -14.31 3.86 5.44
CA LEU A 84 -15.09 4.92 6.07
C LEU A 84 -16.52 4.94 5.53
N ARG A 85 -17.49 4.78 6.44
CA ARG A 85 -18.92 4.91 6.19
C ARG A 85 -19.23 6.40 6.06
N ASN A 86 -19.06 6.97 4.88
CA ASN A 86 -19.65 8.22 4.39
C ASN A 86 -19.07 8.54 3.00
N ASP A 87 -19.31 7.65 2.04
CA ASP A 87 -19.37 7.83 0.57
C ASP A 87 -18.43 8.79 -0.19
N GLN A 88 -17.30 9.26 0.35
CA GLN A 88 -16.23 9.86 -0.45
C GLN A 88 -14.83 9.45 0.02
N GLU A 89 -14.18 8.62 -0.80
CA GLU A 89 -12.72 8.41 -0.95
C GLU A 89 -11.88 7.82 0.20
N TYR A 90 -12.09 6.54 0.58
CA TYR A 90 -11.10 5.82 1.41
C TYR A 90 -10.73 4.40 0.98
N TYR A 91 -11.35 3.85 -0.07
CA TYR A 91 -11.01 2.52 -0.60
C TYR A 91 -9.70 2.47 -1.41
N GLU A 92 -9.06 3.62 -1.64
CA GLU A 92 -7.87 3.76 -2.49
C GLU A 92 -6.55 3.78 -1.70
N TRP A 93 -6.62 3.85 -0.37
CA TRP A 93 -5.44 4.02 0.48
C TRP A 93 -5.10 2.74 1.23
N VAL A 94 -3.84 2.33 1.12
CA VAL A 94 -3.23 1.26 1.91
C VAL A 94 -2.49 1.87 3.09
N VAL A 95 -2.77 1.44 4.31
CA VAL A 95 -2.01 1.87 5.50
C VAL A 95 -0.70 1.10 5.56
N ILE A 96 0.42 1.83 5.56
CA ILE A 96 1.77 1.27 5.59
C ILE A 96 2.45 1.39 6.95
N GLN A 97 1.95 2.31 7.79
CA GLN A 97 2.38 2.48 9.17
C GLN A 97 1.22 2.99 10.01
N ASN A 98 1.08 2.47 11.22
CA ASN A 98 0.15 2.99 12.22
C ASN A 98 0.86 3.09 13.58
N ARG A 99 0.63 4.20 14.29
CA ARG A 99 1.08 4.49 15.65
C ARG A 99 -0.09 5.06 16.43
N ARG A 100 -0.85 4.20 17.12
CA ARG A 100 -2.08 4.58 17.85
C ARG A 100 -2.05 4.17 19.30
N THR A 101 -1.56 2.98 19.57
CA THR A 101 -1.71 2.26 20.83
C THR A 101 -0.42 2.20 21.64
N ASN A 102 0.74 2.48 21.01
CA ASN A 102 2.06 2.24 21.59
C ASN A 102 2.26 0.77 22.03
N SER A 103 1.58 -0.18 21.38
CA SER A 103 1.57 -1.59 21.75
C SER A 103 2.88 -2.32 21.42
N ILE A 104 3.68 -1.78 20.49
CA ILE A 104 4.95 -2.38 20.06
C ILE A 104 6.07 -1.35 19.95
N SER A 105 7.30 -1.80 20.18
CA SER A 105 8.50 -0.97 19.98
C SER A 105 8.77 -0.75 18.49
N PHE A 106 9.15 0.48 18.11
CA PHE A 106 9.71 0.83 16.80
C PHE A 106 11.24 0.91 16.81
N ASN A 107 11.89 0.66 17.95
CA ASN A 107 13.34 0.49 18.01
C ASN A 107 13.69 -0.93 17.53
N ARG A 108 13.73 -1.11 16.21
CA ARG A 108 13.83 -2.42 15.54
C ARG A 108 15.10 -2.54 14.70
N SER A 109 15.51 -3.78 14.45
CA SER A 109 16.66 -4.10 13.60
C SER A 109 16.36 -3.86 12.11
N TRP A 110 17.42 -3.80 11.29
CA TRP A 110 17.31 -3.72 9.83
C TRP A 110 16.46 -4.84 9.25
N ILE A 111 16.65 -6.08 9.72
CA ILE A 111 15.93 -7.26 9.22
C ILE A 111 14.44 -7.17 9.54
N GLU A 112 14.08 -6.68 10.74
CA GLU A 112 12.68 -6.46 11.12
C GLU A 112 12.05 -5.34 10.27
N TYR A 113 12.74 -4.22 10.05
CA TYR A 113 12.23 -3.16 9.18
C TYR A 113 12.10 -3.60 7.72
N ARG A 114 13.01 -4.44 7.23
CA ARG A 114 12.90 -5.05 5.90
C ARG A 114 11.63 -5.89 5.76
N ARG A 115 11.39 -6.78 6.73
CA ARG A 115 10.27 -7.75 6.70
C ARG A 115 8.92 -7.15 7.08
N GLY A 116 8.92 -6.09 7.88
CA GLY A 116 7.71 -5.60 8.55
C GLY A 116 7.52 -6.23 9.93
N PHE A 117 6.72 -5.58 10.76
CA PHE A 117 6.42 -6.01 12.13
C PHE A 117 5.12 -5.37 12.65
N GLY A 118 4.55 -5.96 13.70
CA GLY A 118 3.26 -5.55 14.25
C GLY A 118 2.09 -6.29 13.60
N ASN A 119 0.87 -5.83 13.86
CA ASN A 119 -0.36 -6.43 13.33
C ASN A 119 -1.30 -5.33 12.81
N SER A 120 -1.44 -5.28 11.49
CA SER A 120 -2.28 -4.31 10.77
C SER A 120 -3.78 -4.62 10.88
N LEU A 121 -4.16 -5.91 10.98
CA LEU A 121 -5.55 -6.37 11.00
C LEU A 121 -6.30 -5.83 12.22
N ASN A 122 -5.64 -5.78 13.37
CA ASN A 122 -6.25 -5.28 14.60
C ASN A 122 -6.19 -3.75 14.75
N GLN A 123 -5.82 -3.01 13.69
CA GLN A 123 -5.61 -1.55 13.75
C GLN A 123 -4.64 -1.11 14.85
N THR A 124 -3.71 -2.01 15.20
CA THR A 124 -2.66 -1.77 16.20
C THR A 124 -1.44 -1.14 15.55
N ASP A 125 -0.40 -0.92 16.34
CA ASP A 125 0.85 -0.36 15.85
C ASP A 125 1.57 -1.37 14.92
N PHE A 126 1.97 -0.93 13.72
CA PHE A 126 2.67 -1.77 12.75
C PHE A 126 3.51 -0.98 11.74
N TRP A 127 4.41 -1.70 11.07
CA TRP A 127 5.17 -1.29 9.89
C TRP A 127 5.06 -2.36 8.82
N ILE A 128 4.65 -1.99 7.60
CA ILE A 128 4.37 -2.95 6.51
C ILE A 128 5.63 -3.68 6.01
N GLY A 129 6.82 -3.10 6.18
CA GLY A 129 8.09 -3.66 5.74
C GLY A 129 8.67 -2.95 4.50
N ASN A 130 9.97 -2.69 4.52
CA ASN A 130 10.64 -1.94 3.45
C ASN A 130 10.67 -2.71 2.12
N GLU A 131 10.73 -4.04 2.16
CA GLU A 131 10.69 -4.84 0.93
C GLU A 131 9.32 -4.74 0.26
N ASN A 132 8.25 -4.78 1.06
CA ASN A 132 6.88 -4.59 0.59
C ASN A 132 6.70 -3.18 0.00
N LEU A 133 7.25 -2.14 0.65
CA LEU A 133 7.21 -0.77 0.13
C LEU A 133 8.02 -0.60 -1.16
N HIS A 134 9.24 -1.14 -1.21
CA HIS A 134 10.07 -1.11 -2.41
C HIS A 134 9.31 -1.72 -3.58
N TRP A 135 8.79 -2.93 -3.37
CA TRP A 135 8.08 -3.65 -4.41
C TRP A 135 6.82 -2.90 -4.86
N LEU A 136 6.02 -2.38 -3.91
CA LEU A 136 4.80 -1.63 -4.22
C LEU A 136 5.09 -0.38 -5.07
N THR A 137 6.01 0.45 -4.59
CA THR A 137 6.29 1.77 -5.16
C THR A 137 7.17 1.73 -6.41
N ASN A 138 7.75 0.56 -6.73
CA ASN A 138 8.54 0.37 -7.94
C ASN A 138 7.72 -0.24 -9.09
N ASN A 139 6.59 -0.89 -8.78
CA ASN A 139 5.67 -1.43 -9.78
C ASN A 139 4.55 -0.46 -10.17
N TYR A 140 4.23 0.49 -9.30
CA TYR A 140 3.16 1.47 -9.48
C TYR A 140 3.63 2.88 -9.11
N GLN A 141 3.10 3.88 -9.80
CA GLN A 141 3.18 5.25 -9.30
C GLN A 141 2.33 5.38 -8.03
N CYS A 142 2.96 5.82 -6.95
CA CYS A 142 2.33 5.92 -5.65
C CYS A 142 2.36 7.37 -5.12
N ARG A 143 1.29 7.76 -4.43
CA ARG A 143 1.23 8.95 -3.58
C ARG A 143 1.33 8.56 -2.12
N LEU A 144 1.93 9.43 -1.31
CA LEU A 144 2.05 9.27 0.14
C LEU A 144 1.11 10.25 0.84
N LYS A 145 0.38 9.79 1.85
CA LYS A 145 -0.34 10.64 2.80
C LYS A 145 0.09 10.31 4.22
N ILE A 146 0.35 11.33 5.02
CA ILE A 146 0.70 11.23 6.43
C ILE A 146 -0.36 12.02 7.21
N GLU A 147 -0.97 11.38 8.19
CA GLU A 147 -1.91 12.00 9.12
C GLU A 147 -1.31 11.97 10.52
N LEU A 148 -1.20 13.14 11.15
CA LEU A 148 -0.73 13.30 12.51
C LEU A 148 -1.83 13.95 13.34
N THR A 149 -2.38 13.22 14.30
CA THR A 149 -3.30 13.78 15.30
C THR A 149 -2.56 13.96 16.60
N ASP A 150 -2.61 15.16 17.16
CA ASP A 150 -1.96 15.45 18.43
C ASP A 150 -2.77 14.95 19.63
N TRP A 151 -2.50 15.49 20.82
CA TRP A 151 -3.20 15.13 22.06
C TRP A 151 -4.43 15.99 22.34
N TYR A 152 -4.59 17.10 21.61
CA TYR A 152 -5.79 17.94 21.58
C TYR A 152 -6.79 17.51 20.52
N ASN A 153 -6.52 16.38 19.83
CA ASN A 153 -7.32 15.86 18.73
C ASN A 153 -7.28 16.75 17.47
N GLU A 154 -6.26 17.61 17.33
CA GLU A 154 -6.00 18.36 16.11
C GLU A 154 -5.26 17.47 15.11
N THR A 155 -5.83 17.31 13.92
CA THR A 155 -5.24 16.49 12.84
C THR A 155 -4.60 17.38 11.79
N ARG A 156 -3.34 17.11 11.48
CA ARG A 156 -2.60 17.73 10.39
C ARG A 156 -2.20 16.68 9.36
N ILE A 157 -2.12 17.11 8.10
CA ILE A 157 -1.92 16.22 6.95
C ILE A 157 -0.71 16.70 6.14
N ALA A 158 0.06 15.75 5.64
CA ALA A 158 1.09 15.94 4.63
C ALA A 158 0.87 14.94 3.49
N THR A 159 0.82 15.41 2.25
CA THR A 159 0.71 14.57 1.05
C THR A 159 1.89 14.82 0.11
N TYR A 160 2.35 13.76 -0.55
CA TYR A 160 3.38 13.84 -1.59
C TYR A 160 2.90 13.14 -2.86
N GLU A 161 3.00 13.83 -4.00
CA GLU A 161 2.51 13.37 -5.31
C GLU A 161 3.35 12.24 -5.93
N LEU A 162 4.54 12.01 -5.39
CA LEU A 162 5.39 10.86 -5.69
C LEU A 162 5.88 10.27 -4.37
N PHE A 163 5.87 8.94 -4.30
CA PHE A 163 6.45 8.16 -3.22
C PHE A 163 7.11 6.91 -3.78
N ARG A 164 8.43 6.82 -3.63
CA ARG A 164 9.20 5.66 -4.07
C ARG A 164 10.27 5.28 -3.06
N ILE A 165 10.42 3.97 -2.90
CA ILE A 165 11.44 3.35 -2.07
C ILE A 165 12.34 2.51 -2.97
N SER A 166 13.65 2.75 -2.93
CA SER A 166 14.62 1.94 -3.68
C SER A 166 14.82 0.55 -3.08
N ASN A 167 15.59 -0.31 -3.74
CA ASN A 167 15.81 -1.68 -3.28
C ASN A 167 16.77 -1.75 -2.07
N GLN A 168 16.97 -2.95 -1.52
CA GLN A 168 17.88 -3.17 -0.41
C GLN A 168 19.34 -2.73 -0.71
N ARG A 169 19.81 -2.85 -1.96
CA ARG A 169 21.20 -2.48 -2.34
C ARG A 169 21.43 -0.98 -2.29
N ASP A 170 20.40 -0.20 -2.62
CA ASP A 170 20.37 1.26 -2.46
C ASP A 170 19.71 1.68 -1.13
N GLU A 171 19.71 0.75 -0.17
CA GLU A 171 19.34 0.97 1.23
C GLU A 171 17.95 1.57 1.45
N TYR A 172 16.98 1.18 0.62
CA TYR A 172 15.60 1.68 0.70
C TYR A 172 15.52 3.21 0.71
N ARG A 173 16.32 3.86 -0.13
CA ARG A 173 16.33 5.31 -0.33
C ARG A 173 14.93 5.83 -0.61
N LEU A 174 14.55 6.87 0.12
CA LEU A 174 13.28 7.57 -0.07
C LEU A 174 13.38 8.53 -1.25
N GLN A 175 12.35 8.54 -2.08
CA GLN A 175 12.09 9.59 -3.07
C GLN A 175 10.67 10.10 -2.86
N ILE A 176 10.53 11.42 -2.72
CA ILE A 176 9.24 12.10 -2.54
C ILE A 176 9.09 13.25 -3.52
N GLY A 177 7.86 13.44 -3.99
CA GLY A 177 7.52 14.46 -4.99
C GLY A 177 7.04 15.78 -4.40
N GLU A 178 6.22 16.47 -5.18
CA GLU A 178 5.58 17.71 -4.78
C GLU A 178 4.77 17.53 -3.50
N TYR A 179 4.91 18.50 -2.60
CA TYR A 179 4.29 18.51 -1.29
C TYR A 179 2.98 19.31 -1.31
N ASN A 180 1.98 18.82 -0.59
CA ASN A 180 0.77 19.56 -0.22
C ASN A 180 0.35 19.17 1.21
N GLY A 181 -0.36 20.05 1.92
CA GLY A 181 -0.89 19.73 3.25
C GLY A 181 -0.84 20.88 4.26
N THR A 182 -1.28 20.58 5.49
CA THR A 182 -1.38 21.50 6.61
C THR A 182 -0.22 21.38 7.62
N MET A 183 0.66 20.40 7.44
CA MET A 183 1.90 20.25 8.21
C MET A 183 3.02 21.12 7.64
N GLU A 184 4.12 21.27 8.38
CA GLU A 184 5.36 21.75 7.76
C GLU A 184 5.96 20.64 6.87
N PRO A 185 6.39 20.95 5.64
CA PRO A 185 7.01 19.97 4.76
C PRO A 185 8.34 19.47 5.33
N TYR A 186 8.61 18.18 5.21
CA TYR A 186 9.88 17.58 5.61
C TYR A 186 10.69 17.08 4.40
N ASN A 187 10.83 17.95 3.40
CA ASN A 187 11.52 17.65 2.13
C ASN A 187 13.01 17.29 2.32
N LYS A 188 13.59 17.57 3.50
CA LYS A 188 14.96 17.14 3.87
C LYS A 188 15.11 15.61 3.94
N ALA A 189 14.01 14.87 4.05
CA ALA A 189 14.01 13.42 3.98
C ALA A 189 14.17 12.89 2.54
N ASP A 190 13.94 13.72 1.52
CA ASP A 190 14.09 13.28 0.14
C ASP A 190 15.53 12.80 -0.12
N SER A 191 15.64 11.74 -0.91
CA SER A 191 16.88 11.09 -1.30
C SER A 191 17.70 10.50 -0.14
N LYS A 192 17.18 10.50 1.10
CA LYS A 192 17.86 9.92 2.26
C LYS A 192 17.73 8.39 2.28
N LEU A 193 18.79 7.76 2.77
CA LEU A 193 18.87 6.31 2.97
C LEU A 193 18.08 5.92 4.22
N PHE A 194 17.48 4.73 4.19
CA PHE A 194 16.91 4.15 5.39
C PHE A 194 18.03 3.73 6.35
N TYR A 195 17.81 3.86 7.66
CA TYR A 195 18.78 3.40 8.66
C TYR A 195 18.10 2.88 9.93
N THR A 196 18.82 2.02 10.66
CA THR A 196 18.42 1.53 11.99
C THR A 196 19.63 1.62 12.92
N LYS A 197 19.41 1.66 14.24
CA LYS A 197 20.51 1.75 15.23
C LYS A 197 21.51 0.58 15.11
N ASN A 198 21.03 -0.60 14.72
CA ASN A 198 21.80 -1.85 14.71
C ASN A 198 22.15 -2.30 13.29
N LYS A 199 22.35 -1.38 12.34
CA LYS A 199 22.66 -1.71 10.94
C LYS A 199 24.01 -2.46 10.87
N LYS A 200 23.95 -3.80 10.81
CA LYS A 200 25.02 -4.66 10.31
C LYS A 200 24.62 -5.02 8.88
N ILE A 201 25.36 -4.47 7.92
CA ILE A 201 25.24 -4.78 6.49
C ILE A 201 25.71 -6.21 6.28
#